data_AF-A0A6C0JYQ6-F1
#
_entry.id   AF-A0A6C0JYQ6-F1
#
_cell.length_a   1.000
_cell.length_b   1.000
_cell.length_c   1.000
_cell.angle_alpha   90.00
_cell.angle_beta   90.00
_cell.angle_gamma   90.00
#
_symmetry.space_group_name_H-M   'P 1'
#
loop_
_entity.id
_entity.type
_entity.pdbx_description
1 polymer ?
#
loop_
_entity_poly.entity_id
_entity_poly.type
_entity_poly.pdbx_seq_one_letter_code
_entity_poly.pdbx_strand_id
1 'polypeptide(L)'
;MNFILSSAGVFGVMYFSGTTISLLSTQLQCSKVGVFTSALQGAYSAMLPTIVYVLARYFSWIRTPFSSTFEMFGVSPSYSETLGVGYLIMLAGWVSIVSNINQSEKAVCQADLKEMTLFKKKLMAELAAKEAAKEKNASAK
;
A
#
# COMPACT_ATOMS: atom_id res chain seq x y z
N MET A 1 10.31 -19.33 22.37
CA MET A 1 9.13 -18.50 22.03
C MET A 1 8.25 -19.32 21.11
N ASN A 2 6.97 -19.50 21.44
CA ASN A 2 6.06 -20.33 20.63
C ASN A 2 5.99 -19.79 19.21
N PHE A 3 6.30 -20.63 18.22
CA PHE A 3 6.34 -20.29 16.81
C PHE A 3 5.06 -19.55 16.35
N ILE A 4 3.91 -20.01 16.82
CA ILE A 4 2.58 -19.42 16.57
C ILE A 4 2.47 -17.99 17.11
N LEU A 5 2.99 -17.74 18.32
CA LEU A 5 2.96 -16.43 18.95
C LEU A 5 3.86 -15.44 18.19
N SER A 6 5.03 -15.90 17.73
CA SER A 6 5.94 -15.08 16.94
C SER A 6 5.37 -14.75 15.56
N SER A 7 4.75 -15.72 14.87
CA SER A 7 4.11 -15.46 13.57
C SER A 7 2.89 -14.54 13.70
N ALA A 8 2.10 -14.69 14.75
CA ALA A 8 0.98 -13.80 15.04
C ALA A 8 1.46 -12.37 15.36
N GLY A 9 2.58 -12.23 16.07
CA GLY A 9 3.21 -10.93 16.32
C GLY A 9 3.66 -10.25 15.04
N VAL A 10 4.33 -10.97 14.13
CA VAL A 10 4.76 -10.43 12.82
C VAL A 10 3.54 -10.01 11.98
N PHE A 11 2.51 -10.85 11.94
CA PHE A 11 1.27 -10.52 11.22
C PHE A 11 0.60 -9.27 11.80
N GLY A 12 0.47 -9.17 13.13
CA GLY A 12 -0.16 -8.04 13.78
C GLY A 12 0.55 -6.72 13.53
N VAL A 13 1.89 -6.70 13.62
CA VAL A 13 2.70 -5.51 13.35
C VAL A 13 2.59 -5.09 11.89
N MET A 14 2.69 -6.04 10.96
CA MET A 14 2.58 -5.75 9.52
C MET A 14 1.16 -5.36 9.09
N TYR A 15 0.14 -5.93 9.74
CA TYR A 15 -1.25 -5.57 9.51
C TYR A 15 -1.51 -4.12 9.91
N PHE A 16 -1.05 -3.73 11.11
CA PHE A 16 -1.25 -2.38 11.60
C PHE A 16 -0.49 -1.36 10.74
N SER A 17 0.80 -1.63 10.45
CA SER A 17 1.59 -0.74 9.59
C SER A 17 0.99 -0.62 8.19
N GLY A 18 0.57 -1.74 7.58
CA GLY A 18 -0.09 -1.76 6.27
C GLY A 18 -1.38 -0.94 6.27
N THR A 19 -2.22 -1.08 7.30
CA THR A 19 -3.47 -0.33 7.44
C THR A 19 -3.21 1.17 7.57
N THR A 20 -2.23 1.57 8.38
CA THR A 20 -1.86 2.99 8.55
C THR A 20 -1.32 3.59 7.26
N ILE A 21 -0.49 2.85 6.51
CA ILE A 21 0.04 3.30 5.23
C ILE A 21 -1.08 3.46 4.20
N SER A 22 -2.00 2.51 4.10
CA SER A 22 -3.17 2.61 3.20
C SER A 22 -4.06 3.81 3.53
N LEU A 23 -4.30 4.06 4.82
CA LEU A 23 -5.07 5.23 5.27
C LEU A 23 -4.38 6.54 4.88
N LEU A 24 -3.07 6.66 5.13
CA LEU A 24 -2.28 7.84 4.79
C LEU A 24 -2.18 8.08 3.29
N SER A 25 -1.94 7.03 2.49
CA SER A 25 -1.86 7.13 1.02
C SER A 25 -3.19 7.63 0.43
N THR A 26 -4.31 7.02 0.85
CA THR A 26 -5.65 7.40 0.34
C THR A 26 -6.08 8.80 0.77
N GLN A 27 -5.71 9.22 1.99
CA GLN A 27 -5.93 10.58 2.45
C GLN A 27 -5.11 11.61 1.67
N LEU A 28 -3.80 11.35 1.45
CA LEU A 28 -2.90 12.29 0.78
C LEU A 28 -3.23 12.45 -0.71
N GLN A 29 -3.57 11.37 -1.40
CA GLN A 29 -3.77 11.42 -2.84
C GLN A 29 -5.20 11.75 -3.24
N CYS A 30 -6.18 11.35 -2.43
CA CYS A 30 -7.59 11.38 -2.84
C CYS A 30 -8.52 12.04 -1.84
N SER A 31 -8.00 12.48 -0.68
CA SER A 31 -8.76 13.15 0.40
C SER A 31 -10.00 12.35 0.85
N LYS A 32 -10.03 11.05 0.56
CA LYS A 32 -11.11 10.12 0.87
C LYS A 32 -10.56 9.05 1.82
N VAL A 33 -11.32 8.74 2.86
CA VAL A 33 -10.93 7.75 3.88
C VAL A 33 -11.82 6.52 3.74
N GLY A 34 -11.22 5.41 3.32
CA GLY A 34 -11.88 4.11 3.26
C GLY A 34 -11.37 3.16 4.34
N VAL A 35 -11.88 3.28 5.57
CA VAL A 35 -11.39 2.48 6.72
C VAL A 35 -11.50 0.97 6.47
N PHE A 36 -12.60 0.52 5.87
CA PHE A 36 -12.81 -0.90 5.56
C PHE A 36 -11.87 -1.42 4.47
N THR A 37 -11.65 -0.62 3.42
CA THR A 37 -10.71 -0.97 2.34
C THR A 37 -9.27 -0.97 2.84
N SER A 38 -8.89 -0.03 3.72
CA SER A 38 -7.56 0.01 4.32
C SER A 38 -7.30 -1.16 5.26
N ALA A 39 -8.31 -1.63 6.00
CA ALA A 39 -8.18 -2.82 6.85
C ALA A 39 -7.99 -4.10 6.02
N LEU A 40 -8.78 -4.28 4.96
CA LEU A 40 -8.64 -5.44 4.06
C LEU A 40 -7.27 -5.45 3.35
N GLN A 41 -6.79 -4.30 2.92
CA GLN A 41 -5.48 -4.25 2.28
C GLN A 41 -4.33 -4.32 3.29
N GLY A 42 -4.52 -3.86 4.52
CA GLY A 42 -3.66 -4.16 5.66
C GLY A 42 -3.48 -5.68 5.84
N ALA A 43 -4.57 -6.45 5.82
CA ALA A 43 -4.52 -7.92 5.90
C ALA A 43 -3.79 -8.56 4.73
N TYR A 44 -4.05 -8.09 3.51
CA TYR A 44 -3.35 -8.59 2.32
C TYR A 44 -1.85 -8.26 2.36
N SER A 45 -1.51 -7.06 2.82
CA SER A 45 -0.12 -6.60 2.92
C SER A 45 0.68 -7.33 4.01
N ALA A 46 -0.01 -7.86 5.02
CA ALA A 46 0.61 -8.64 6.08
C ALA A 46 0.83 -10.12 5.68
N MET A 47 0.07 -10.67 4.72
CA MET A 47 0.21 -12.08 4.34
C MET A 47 1.59 -12.41 3.81
N LEU A 48 2.08 -11.64 2.84
CA LEU A 48 3.35 -11.91 2.16
C LEU A 48 4.55 -11.92 3.13
N PRO A 49 4.77 -10.90 3.98
CA PRO A 49 5.85 -10.93 4.97
C PRO A 49 5.67 -12.04 6.02
N THR A 50 4.43 -12.41 6.37
CA THR A 50 4.17 -13.51 7.31
C THR A 50 4.51 -14.87 6.71
N ILE A 51 4.18 -15.10 5.44
CA ILE A 51 4.55 -16.33 4.71
C ILE A 51 6.08 -16.43 4.61
N VAL A 52 6.75 -15.33 4.25
CA VAL A 52 8.21 -15.29 4.15
C VAL A 52 8.87 -15.55 5.51
N TYR A 53 8.31 -15.01 6.60
CA TYR A 53 8.78 -15.33 7.96
C TYR A 53 8.68 -16.82 8.28
N VAL A 54 7.54 -17.45 7.96
CA VAL A 54 7.32 -18.89 8.16
C VAL A 54 8.32 -19.71 7.34
N LEU A 55 8.49 -19.38 6.06
CA LEU A 55 9.42 -20.06 5.16
C LEU A 55 10.87 -19.91 5.60
N ALA A 56 11.30 -18.69 5.97
CA ALA A 56 12.66 -18.43 6.45
C ALA A 56 12.95 -19.12 7.78
N ARG A 57 11.92 -19.38 8.59
CA ARG A 57 12.06 -20.11 9.86
C ARG A 57 12.09 -21.63 9.68
N TYR A 58 11.32 -22.16 8.72
CA TYR A 58 11.25 -23.60 8.45
C TYR A 58 12.41 -24.10 7.58
N PHE A 59 12.77 -23.33 6.54
CA PHE A 59 13.84 -23.68 5.61
C PHE A 59 15.11 -22.90 5.92
N SER A 60 16.06 -23.58 6.57
CA SER A 60 17.36 -23.00 6.90
C SER A 60 18.12 -22.50 5.66
N TRP A 61 17.99 -23.16 4.49
CA TRP A 61 18.65 -22.71 3.26
C TRP A 61 18.31 -21.26 2.93
N ILE A 62 17.08 -20.81 3.20
CA ILE A 62 16.58 -19.50 2.76
C ILE A 62 17.23 -18.40 3.58
N ARG A 63 17.42 -18.65 4.88
CA ARG A 63 18.05 -17.68 5.80
C ARG A 63 19.58 -17.71 5.77
N THR A 64 20.21 -18.86 5.52
CA THR A 64 21.67 -19.04 5.57
C THR A 64 22.48 -18.04 4.73
N PRO A 65 22.15 -17.74 3.46
CA PRO A 65 22.94 -16.78 2.69
C PRO A 65 22.89 -15.36 3.28
N PHE A 66 21.74 -14.97 3.82
CA PHE A 66 21.57 -13.65 4.45
C PHE A 66 22.27 -13.60 5.82
N SER A 67 22.12 -14.63 6.65
CA SER A 67 22.80 -14.69 7.94
C SER A 67 24.32 -14.77 7.79
N SER A 68 24.82 -15.56 6.83
CA SER A 68 26.25 -15.65 6.52
C SER A 68 26.82 -14.32 6.06
N THR A 69 26.05 -13.55 5.27
CA THR A 69 26.45 -12.18 4.90
C THR A 69 26.64 -11.31 6.14
N PHE A 70 25.69 -11.32 7.09
CA PHE A 70 25.82 -10.55 8.34
C PHE A 70 26.98 -11.02 9.23
N GLU A 71 27.28 -12.32 9.24
CA GLU A 71 28.46 -12.86 9.91
C GLU A 71 29.77 -12.36 9.28
N MET A 72 29.84 -12.30 7.94
CA MET A 72 30.99 -11.73 7.23
C MET A 72 31.20 -10.24 7.56
N PHE A 73 30.13 -9.51 7.88
CA PHE A 73 30.19 -8.12 8.36
C PHE A 73 30.52 -7.99 9.85
N GLY A 74 30.86 -9.09 10.53
CA GLY A 74 31.31 -9.08 11.93
C GLY A 74 30.19 -9.18 12.97
N VAL A 75 28.96 -9.49 12.56
CA VAL A 75 27.86 -9.72 13.51
C VAL A 75 27.98 -11.12 14.10
N SER A 76 27.79 -11.25 15.42
CA SER A 76 27.85 -12.55 16.08
C SER A 76 26.79 -13.51 15.50
N PRO A 77 27.08 -14.82 15.39
CA PRO A 77 26.17 -15.79 14.75
C PRO A 77 24.75 -15.79 15.33
N SER A 78 24.63 -15.58 16.65
CA SER A 78 23.34 -15.52 17.35
C SER A 78 22.44 -14.35 16.89
N TYR A 79 23.03 -13.22 16.52
CA TYR A 79 22.32 -12.05 16.01
C TYR A 79 22.14 -12.12 14.48
N SER A 80 23.10 -12.69 13.77
CA SER A 80 23.09 -12.80 12.30
C SER A 80 21.92 -13.60 11.76
N GLU A 81 21.51 -14.68 12.45
CA GLU A 81 20.31 -15.43 12.06
C GLU A 81 19.04 -14.57 12.17
N THR A 82 18.93 -13.77 13.24
CA THR A 82 17.76 -12.92 13.49
C THR A 82 17.72 -11.77 12.48
N LEU A 83 18.86 -11.15 12.20
CA LEU A 83 18.97 -10.09 11.20
C LEU A 83 18.71 -10.59 9.78
N GLY A 84 19.21 -11.79 9.42
CA GLY A 84 18.93 -12.40 8.12
C GLY A 84 17.44 -12.62 7.89
N VAL A 85 16.73 -13.15 8.90
CA VAL A 85 15.27 -13.31 8.84
C VAL A 85 14.56 -11.96 8.80
N GLY A 86 14.99 -10.99 9.61
CA GLY A 86 14.43 -9.63 9.60
C GLY A 86 14.58 -8.94 8.25
N TYR A 87 15.71 -9.10 7.59
CA TYR A 87 15.97 -8.54 6.26
C TYR A 87 15.07 -9.15 5.19
N LEU A 88 14.84 -10.47 5.24
CA LEU A 88 13.88 -11.14 4.35
C LEU A 88 12.45 -10.63 4.54
N ILE A 89 12.02 -10.46 5.79
CA ILE A 89 10.70 -9.87 6.10
C ILE A 89 10.63 -8.43 5.57
N MET A 90 11.70 -7.64 5.71
CA MET A 90 11.75 -6.27 5.22
C MET A 90 11.57 -6.22 3.69
N LEU A 91 12.29 -7.06 2.94
CA LEU A 91 12.17 -7.12 1.48
C LEU A 91 10.76 -7.52 1.05
N ALA A 92 10.20 -8.54 1.68
CA ALA A 92 8.83 -8.99 1.45
C ALA A 92 7.81 -7.89 1.79
N GLY A 93 8.00 -7.21 2.92
CA GLY A 93 7.17 -6.10 3.38
C GLY A 93 7.22 -4.92 2.42
N TRP A 94 8.39 -4.60 1.86
CA TRP A 94 8.53 -3.51 0.89
C TRP A 94 7.68 -3.73 -0.36
N VAL A 95 7.79 -4.91 -0.99
CA VAL A 95 6.98 -5.28 -2.16
C VAL A 95 5.49 -5.23 -1.81
N SER A 96 5.13 -5.72 -0.64
CA SER A 96 3.74 -5.75 -0.18
C SER A 96 3.16 -4.35 0.06
N ILE A 97 3.95 -3.44 0.64
CA ILE A 97 3.56 -2.05 0.88
C ILE A 97 3.33 -1.31 -0.45
N VAL A 98 4.25 -1.46 -1.42
CA VAL A 98 4.10 -0.81 -2.73
C VAL A 98 2.84 -1.30 -3.45
N SER A 99 2.58 -2.61 -3.41
CA SER A 99 1.34 -3.18 -3.97
C SER A 99 0.10 -2.67 -3.24
N ASN A 100 0.17 -2.57 -1.91
CA ASN A 100 -0.92 -2.09 -1.06
C ASN A 100 -1.28 -0.63 -1.40
N ILE A 101 -0.29 0.25 -1.53
CA ILE A 101 -0.51 1.67 -1.90
C ILE A 101 -1.27 1.78 -3.23
N ASN A 102 -0.76 1.13 -4.30
CA ASN A 102 -1.37 1.18 -5.63
C ASN A 102 -2.81 0.62 -5.64
N GLN A 103 -3.05 -0.46 -4.89
CA GLN A 103 -4.37 -1.08 -4.84
C GLN A 103 -5.34 -0.27 -3.96
N SER A 104 -4.85 0.39 -2.92
CA SER A 104 -5.64 1.27 -2.04
C SER A 104 -6.11 2.49 -2.80
N GLU A 105 -5.22 3.09 -3.59
CA GLU A 105 -5.53 4.20 -4.49
C GLU A 105 -6.61 3.79 -5.50
N LYS A 106 -6.44 2.68 -6.21
CA LYS A 106 -7.45 2.22 -7.20
C LYS A 106 -8.83 1.96 -6.58
N ALA A 107 -8.87 1.50 -5.32
CA ALA A 107 -10.12 1.17 -4.64
C ALA A 107 -10.84 2.42 -4.08
N VAL A 108 -10.10 3.38 -3.54
CA VAL A 108 -10.67 4.54 -2.82
C VAL A 108 -10.77 5.78 -3.71
N CYS A 109 -9.86 5.95 -4.68
CA CYS A 109 -9.78 7.12 -5.56
C CYS A 109 -10.73 7.07 -6.76
N GLN A 110 -11.86 6.38 -6.63
CA GLN A 110 -12.88 6.46 -7.66
C GLN A 110 -13.58 7.81 -7.59
N ALA A 111 -13.73 8.46 -8.74
CA ALA A 111 -14.53 9.67 -8.88
C ALA A 111 -15.96 9.33 -8.46
N ASP A 112 -16.48 10.06 -7.49
CA ASP A 112 -17.85 9.83 -7.02
C ASP A 112 -18.83 10.14 -8.17
N LEU A 113 -19.95 9.42 -8.28
CA LEU A 113 -20.99 9.74 -9.27
C LEU A 113 -21.46 11.20 -9.15
N LYS A 114 -21.41 11.78 -7.94
CA LYS A 114 -21.65 13.22 -7.72
C LYS A 114 -20.57 14.11 -8.33
N GLU A 115 -19.30 13.71 -8.28
CA GLU A 115 -18.19 14.45 -8.89
C GLU A 115 -18.28 14.40 -10.42
N MET A 116 -18.60 13.24 -10.99
CA MET A 116 -18.81 13.11 -12.44
C MET A 116 -20.02 13.91 -12.94
N THR A 117 -21.12 13.93 -12.17
CA THR A 117 -22.30 14.73 -12.53
C THR A 117 -22.09 16.23 -12.34
N LEU A 118 -21.36 16.66 -11.31
CA LEU A 118 -20.95 18.06 -11.13
C LEU A 118 -20.01 18.52 -12.25
N PHE A 119 -19.03 17.69 -12.61
CA PHE A 119 -18.11 17.99 -13.71
C PHE A 119 -18.84 18.08 -15.04
N LYS A 120 -19.75 17.13 -15.34
CA LYS A 120 -20.59 17.16 -16.54
C LYS A 120 -21.48 18.41 -16.57
N LYS A 121 -22.12 18.78 -15.47
CA LYS A 121 -22.91 20.02 -15.38
C LYS A 121 -22.06 21.26 -15.65
N LYS A 122 -20.86 21.32 -15.08
CA LYS A 122 -19.94 22.45 -15.26
C LYS A 122 -19.46 22.57 -16.71
N LEU A 123 -19.12 21.45 -17.34
CA LEU A 123 -18.75 21.39 -18.76
C LEU A 123 -19.89 21.83 -19.68
N MET A 124 -21.11 21.34 -19.44
CA MET A 124 -22.28 21.73 -20.24
C MET A 124 -22.61 23.22 -20.07
N ALA A 125 -22.46 23.77 -18.85
CA ALA A 125 -22.65 25.20 -18.60
C ALA A 125 -21.57 26.05 -19.30
N GLU A 126 -20.31 25.61 -19.30
CA GLU A 126 -19.21 26.32 -19.97
C GLU A 126 -19.33 26.27 -21.50
N LEU A 127 -19.80 25.15 -22.05
CA LEU A 127 -20.12 25.01 -23.48
C LEU A 127 -21.27 25.94 -23.88
N ALA A 128 -22.36 25.96 -23.12
CA ALA A 128 -23.49 26.85 -23.38
C ALA A 128 -23.07 28.34 -23.28
N ALA A 129 -22.22 28.69 -22.31
CA ALA A 129 -21.67 30.04 -22.19
C ALA A 129 -20.77 30.43 -23.38
N LYS A 130 -19.94 29.50 -23.88
CA LYS A 130 -19.09 29.72 -25.05
C LYS A 130 -19.88 29.80 -26.35
N GLU A 131 -20.96 29.02 -26.51
CA GLU A 131 -21.86 29.12 -27.65
C GLU A 131 -22.64 30.43 -27.64
N ALA A 132 -23.22 30.82 -26.50
CA ALA A 132 -23.89 32.11 -26.36
C ALA A 132 -22.93 33.30 -26.60
N ALA A 133 -21.66 33.18 -26.21
CA ALA A 133 -20.64 34.18 -26.51
C ALA A 133 -20.24 34.19 -28.00
N LYS A 134 -20.21 33.05 -28.68
CA LYS A 134 -19.96 32.96 -30.13
C LYS A 134 -21.12 33.53 -30.94
N GLU A 135 -22.37 33.25 -30.55
CA GLU A 135 -23.56 33.80 -31.20
C GLU A 135 -23.62 35.32 -31.03
N LYS A 136 -23.35 35.85 -29.82
CA LYS A 136 -23.28 37.30 -29.59
C LYS A 136 -22.19 37.99 -30.41
N ASN A 137 -21.05 37.35 -30.61
CA ASN A 137 -19.97 37.88 -31.45
C ASN A 137 -20.25 37.73 -32.96
N ALA A 138 -21.05 36.74 -33.37
CA ALA A 138 -21.48 36.57 -34.76
C ALA A 138 -22.59 37.54 -35.16
N SER A 139 -23.46 37.93 -34.23
CA SER A 139 -24.52 38.94 -34.45
C SER A 139 -24.04 40.40 -34.37
N ALA A 140 -22.80 40.64 -33.95
CA ALA A 140 -22.21 41.97 -33.82
C ALA A 140 -21.32 42.37 -35.01
N LYS A 141 -21.30 41.57 -36.08
CA LYS A 141 -20.54 41.79 -37.31
C LYS A 141 -21.48 41.97 -38.48
#